data_AF-W4RN94-F1
#
_entry.id   AF-W4RN94-F1
#
_cell.length_a   1.000
_cell.length_b   1.000
_cell.length_c   1.000
_cell.angle_alpha   90.00
_cell.angle_beta   90.00
_cell.angle_gamma   90.00
#
_symmetry.space_group_name_H-M   'P 1'
#
loop_
_entity.id
_entity.type
_entity.pdbx_description
1 polymer ?
#
loop_
_entity_poly.entity_id
_entity_poly.type
_entity_poly.pdbx_seq_one_letter_code
_entity_poly.pdbx_strand_id
1 'polypeptide(L)' 'MRRNAFADNGVIVELDQDKVKIKVYVDTIVGEYTILLNATELQKNIEEEIVLLTSFLPNEIDVIVTGINVKKTH' A
#
# COMPACT_ATOMS: atom_id res chain seq x y z
N MET A 1 25.58 1.29 -6.10
CA MET A 1 24.50 2.23 -5.75
C MET A 1 23.90 1.78 -4.42
N ARG A 2 23.71 2.71 -3.47
CA ARG A 2 23.06 2.41 -2.18
C ARG A 2 21.54 2.43 -2.39
N ARG A 3 20.89 1.29 -2.19
CA ARG A 3 19.42 1.18 -2.17
C ARG A 3 19.00 1.47 -0.73
N ASN A 4 18.32 2.59 -0.51
CA ASN A 4 17.77 2.90 0.82
C ASN A 4 16.39 2.24 0.86
N ALA A 5 16.24 1.23 1.70
CA ALA A 5 14.98 0.55 1.90
C ALA A 5 14.66 0.48 3.40
N PHE A 6 13.41 0.75 3.75
CA PHE A 6 12.91 0.50 5.10
C PHE A 6 11.66 -0.37 5.02
N ALA A 7 11.48 -1.21 6.03
CA ALA A 7 10.30 -2.05 6.17
C ALA A 7 9.81 -1.94 7.62
N ASP A 8 8.53 -1.66 7.79
CA ASP A 8 7.89 -1.64 9.11
C ASP A 8 6.42 -2.07 8.98
N ASN A 9 5.98 -2.97 9.88
CA ASN A 9 4.58 -3.40 10.03
C ASN A 9 3.81 -3.65 8.70
N GLY A 10 4.44 -4.32 7.73
CA GLY A 10 3.80 -4.62 6.44
C GLY A 10 3.89 -3.49 5.40
N VAL A 11 4.62 -2.42 5.65
CA VAL A 11 4.98 -1.40 4.65
C VAL A 11 6.44 -1.58 4.28
N ILE A 12 6.73 -1.61 2.98
CA ILE A 12 8.10 -1.60 2.44
C ILE A 12 8.23 -0.40 1.52
N VAL A 13 9.24 0.43 1.77
CA VAL A 13 9.57 1.56 0.90
C VAL A 13 10.98 1.38 0.38
N GLU A 14 11.15 1.55 -0.92
CA GLU A 14 12.42 1.48 -1.61
C GLU A 14 12.67 2.80 -2.35
N LEU A 15 13.84 3.39 -2.11
CA LEU A 15 14.34 4.54 -2.86
C LEU A 15 15.48 4.07 -3.77
N ASP A 16 15.27 4.17 -5.08
CA ASP A 16 16.28 3.88 -6.10
C ASP A 16 16.30 4.98 -7.16
N GLN A 17 17.44 5.65 -7.34
CA GLN A 17 17.65 6.71 -8.34
C GLN A 17 16.49 7.73 -8.41
N ASP A 18 16.13 8.31 -7.26
CA ASP A 18 15.02 9.26 -7.10
C ASP A 18 13.61 8.71 -7.36
N LYS A 19 13.48 7.39 -7.55
CA LYS A 19 12.19 6.72 -7.60
C LYS A 19 11.83 6.17 -6.24
N VAL A 20 10.67 6.58 -5.75
CA VAL A 20 10.08 6.02 -4.54
C VAL A 20 9.06 4.98 -4.94
N LYS A 21 9.33 3.74 -4.54
CA LYS A 21 8.40 2.63 -4.64
C LYS A 21 7.90 2.26 -3.26
N ILE A 22 6.59 2.15 -3.11
CA ILE A 22 5.94 1.80 -1.85
C ILE A 22 5.15 0.51 -2.08
N LYS A 23 5.33 -0.46 -1.19
CA LYS A 23 4.52 -1.68 -1.13
C LYS A 23 3.86 -1.76 0.22
N VAL A 24 2.55 -1.96 0.23
CA VAL A 24 1.76 -2.10 1.45
C VAL A 24 1.11 -3.48 1.43
N TYR A 25 1.50 -4.32 2.38
CA TYR A 25 0.96 -5.64 2.60
C TYR A 25 -0.18 -5.55 3.60
N VAL A 26 -1.38 -5.96 3.17
CA VAL A 26 -2.61 -5.82 3.97
C VAL A 26 -3.33 -7.15 4.08
N ASP A 27 -3.91 -7.38 5.26
CA ASP A 27 -4.91 -8.42 5.44
C ASP A 27 -6.31 -7.79 5.36
N THR A 28 -7.20 -8.41 4.60
CA THR A 28 -8.57 -7.93 4.40
C THR A 28 -9.58 -8.95 4.93
N ILE A 29 -10.82 -8.49 5.19
CA ILE A 29 -11.93 -9.36 5.55
C ILE A 29 -12.86 -9.46 4.35
N VAL A 30 -13.30 -10.68 4.01
CA VAL A 30 -14.38 -10.86 3.02
C VAL A 30 -15.64 -10.21 3.56
N GLY A 31 -16.13 -9.18 2.87
CA GLY A 31 -17.30 -8.39 3.24
C GLY A 31 -18.05 -7.86 2.02
N GLU A 32 -18.87 -6.83 2.23
CA GLU A 32 -19.84 -6.32 1.25
C GLU A 32 -19.24 -5.69 -0.01
N TYR A 33 -17.99 -5.20 0.06
CA TYR A 33 -17.29 -4.57 -1.07
C TYR A 33 -16.19 -5.46 -1.63
N THR A 34 -16.00 -5.37 -2.95
CA THR A 34 -14.98 -6.12 -3.67
C THR A 34 -13.59 -5.75 -3.15
N ILE A 35 -12.79 -6.74 -2.74
CA ILE A 35 -11.41 -6.56 -2.22
C ILE A 35 -10.57 -5.62 -3.11
N LEU A 36 -10.74 -5.75 -4.43
CA LEU A 36 -10.06 -4.92 -5.42
C LEU A 36 -10.38 -3.42 -5.29
N LEU A 37 -11.64 -3.07 -5.00
CA LEU A 37 -12.08 -1.69 -4.86
C LEU A 37 -11.41 -1.05 -3.64
N ASN A 38 -11.44 -1.73 -2.49
CA ASN A 38 -10.82 -1.26 -1.25
C ASN A 38 -9.29 -1.10 -1.39
N ALA A 39 -8.64 -2.04 -2.09
CA ALA A 39 -7.20 -1.95 -2.34
C ALA A 39 -6.86 -0.73 -3.22
N THR A 40 -7.68 -0.44 -4.23
CA THR A 40 -7.52 0.71 -5.13
C THR A 40 -7.76 2.04 -4.40
N GLU A 41 -8.81 2.12 -3.57
CA GLU A 41 -9.06 3.31 -2.74
C GLU A 41 -7.92 3.55 -1.75
N LEU A 42 -7.43 2.49 -1.09
CA LEU A 42 -6.30 2.61 -0.18
C LEU A 42 -5.05 3.11 -0.89
N GLN A 43 -4.74 2.58 -2.08
CA GLN A 43 -3.61 3.03 -2.89
C GLN A 43 -3.72 4.54 -3.19
N LYS A 44 -4.90 5.01 -3.62
CA LYS A 44 -5.15 6.42 -3.92
C LYS A 44 -5.01 7.30 -2.68
N ASN A 45 -5.59 6.90 -1.54
CA ASN A 45 -5.51 7.67 -0.30
C ASN A 45 -4.06 7.81 0.18
N ILE A 46 -3.24 6.76 0.04
CA ILE A 46 -1.81 6.81 0.38
C ILE A 46 -1.07 7.79 -0.53
N GLU A 47 -1.35 7.76 -1.83
CA GLU A 47 -0.77 8.70 -2.80
C GLU A 47 -1.09 10.16 -2.42
N GLU A 48 -2.36 10.45 -2.15
CA GLU A 48 -2.83 11.78 -1.77
C GLU A 48 -2.16 12.30 -0.49
N GLU A 49 -2.07 11.46 0.55
CA GLU A 49 -1.41 11.81 1.82
C GLU A 49 0.08 12.09 1.65
N ILE A 50 0.79 11.28 0.84
CA ILE A 50 2.21 11.51 0.59
C ILE A 50 2.40 12.85 -0.13
N VAL A 51 1.62 13.11 -1.19
CA VAL A 51 1.69 14.38 -1.92
C VAL A 51 1.39 15.55 -1.00
N LEU A 52 0.37 15.44 -0.14
CA LEU A 52 0.01 16.48 0.82
C LEU A 52 1.14 16.77 1.81
N LEU A 53 1.77 15.74 2.37
CA LEU A 53 2.79 15.88 3.42
C LEU A 53 4.19 16.22 2.88
N THR A 54 4.50 15.82 1.65
CA THR A 54 5.88 15.87 1.13
C THR A 54 6.02 16.68 -0.16
N SER A 55 4.92 17.07 -0.80
CA SER A 55 4.91 17.65 -2.17
C SER A 55 5.61 16.77 -3.22
N PHE A 56 5.76 15.48 -2.92
CA PHE A 56 6.41 14.50 -3.77
C PHE A 56 5.38 13.49 -4.26
N LEU A 57 5.45 13.14 -5.55
CA LEU A 57 4.58 12.15 -6.16
C LEU A 57 5.30 10.80 -6.26
N PRO A 58 4.83 9.75 -5.57
CA PRO A 58 5.38 8.40 -5.69
C PRO A 58 5.31 7.90 -7.13
N ASN A 59 6.33 7.15 -7.56
CA ASN A 59 6.32 6.55 -8.90
C ASN A 59 5.42 5.32 -8.96
N GLU A 60 5.35 4.57 -7.86
CA GLU A 60 4.62 3.31 -7.79
C GLU A 60 4.20 3.03 -6.34
N ILE A 61 2.91 2.75 -6.14
CA ILE A 61 2.35 2.33 -4.86
C ILE A 61 1.58 1.02 -5.12
N ASP A 62 2.10 -0.09 -4.60
CA ASP A 62 1.49 -1.41 -4.72
C ASP A 62 0.79 -1.78 -3.41
N VAL A 63 -0.54 -1.99 -3.44
CA VAL A 63 -1.27 -2.58 -2.31
C VAL A 63 -1.43 -4.09 -2.56
N ILE A 64 -0.77 -4.89 -1.73
CA ILE A 64 -0.69 -6.34 -1.86
C ILE A 64 -1.53 -6.98 -0.75
N VAL A 65 -2.62 -7.64 -1.13
CA VAL A 65 -3.46 -8.38 -0.17
C VAL A 65 -2.80 -9.72 0.13
N THR A 66 -2.34 -9.91 1.36
CA THR A 66 -1.63 -11.13 1.83
C THR A 66 -2.52 -12.13 2.53
N GLY A 67 -3.60 -11.65 3.14
CA GLY A 67 -4.52 -12.47 3.91
C GLY A 67 -5.97 -12.09 3.63
N ILE A 68 -6.83 -13.10 3.53
CA ILE A 68 -8.28 -12.93 3.38
C ILE A 68 -8.96 -13.64 4.55
N ASN A 69 -9.50 -12.86 5.48
CA ASN A 69 -10.26 -13.34 6.62
C ASN A 69 -11.73 -13.47 6.22
N VAL A 70 -12.22 -14.69 6.09
CA VAL A 70 -13.66 -14.93 5.85
C VAL A 70 -14.38 -14.79 7.18
N LYS A 71 -15.20 -13.74 7.35
CA LYS A 71 -16.13 -13.68 8.49
C LYS A 71 -17.05 -14.91 8.38
N LYS A 72 -16.96 -15.84 9.33
CA LYS A 72 -17.94 -16.93 9.44
C LYS A 72 -19.31 -16.29 9.66
N THR A 73 -20.16 -16.32 8.65
CA THR A 73 -21.59 -16.09 8.81
C THR A 73 -22.12 -17.23 9.68
N HIS A 74 -22.51 -16.88 10.92
CA HIS A 74 -23.28 -17.74 11.80
C HIS A 74 -24.76 -17.65 11.48
#